data_AF-A0A0Q0VRI0-F1
#
_entry.id   AF-A0A0Q0VRI0-F1
#
_cell.length_a   1.000
_cell.length_b   1.000
_cell.length_c   1.000
_cell.angle_alpha   90.00
_cell.angle_beta   90.00
_cell.angle_gamma   90.00
#
_symmetry.space_group_name_H-M   'P 1'
#
loop_
_entity.id
_entity.type
_entity.pdbx_description
1 polymer ?
#
loop_
_entity_poly.entity_id
_entity_poly.type
_entity_poly.pdbx_seq_one_letter_code
_entity_poly.pdbx_strand_id
1 'polypeptide(L)'
;MSIQTFLVISLALVATILFAGCISPPSGSELVTPTATPAVTASPEEAAVPVDSAITLGRMHGIMMEAIEEALAYPVLNETEEKSDFETRLAEFHVLADRFAVEAALDEPGNAGTREAFDSVLARHGEFVEAADTFFIAYETDWTVRTEDVTVFEVSIDAFTSEFGPFTKNYFDRVSEADLDDKDHARSALALLSMHRDIMEGIEEAFGYVLLGDSEEKDEFFQKMQDFEVAGSAFVDSAYLAKPENSELLNSYMTMMDARDRMELAASDMFDEYEKTGAVSTGIAMAFEIEVDSLTTAYDTLLEEVLEKL
;
A
#
# COMPACT_ATOMS: atom_id res chain seq x y z
N MET A 1 -34.38 -13.98 -44.35
CA MET A 1 -33.58 -13.08 -45.20
C MET A 1 -32.15 -13.15 -44.72
N SER A 2 -31.21 -13.19 -45.67
CA SER A 2 -29.82 -13.64 -45.52
C SER A 2 -28.93 -12.75 -44.65
N ILE A 3 -27.98 -13.41 -43.97
CA ILE A 3 -26.70 -12.89 -43.47
C ILE A 3 -25.91 -12.26 -44.62
N GLN A 4 -25.23 -11.13 -44.39
CA GLN A 4 -23.89 -10.85 -44.95
C GLN A 4 -23.18 -9.66 -44.29
N THR A 5 -22.04 -10.00 -43.71
CA THR A 5 -20.88 -9.23 -43.26
C THR A 5 -20.36 -8.23 -44.31
N PHE A 6 -19.87 -7.06 -43.91
CA PHE A 6 -18.62 -6.50 -44.46
C PHE A 6 -17.92 -5.59 -43.44
N LEU A 7 -16.68 -5.97 -43.17
CA LEU A 7 -15.62 -5.31 -42.43
C LEU A 7 -14.77 -4.53 -43.45
N VAL A 8 -14.50 -3.24 -43.23
CA VAL A 8 -13.45 -2.51 -43.96
C VAL A 8 -12.70 -1.57 -43.02
N ILE A 9 -11.43 -1.91 -42.86
CA ILE A 9 -10.31 -1.19 -42.25
C ILE A 9 -10.05 0.11 -43.01
N SER A 10 -9.68 1.20 -42.30
CA SER A 10 -8.75 2.20 -42.86
C SER A 10 -7.96 2.89 -41.75
N LEU A 11 -6.66 2.60 -41.81
CA LEU A 11 -5.56 3.11 -41.02
C LEU A 11 -5.03 4.43 -41.63
N ALA A 12 -4.45 5.27 -40.76
CA ALA A 12 -3.41 6.28 -41.01
C ALA A 12 -3.80 7.67 -41.58
N LEU A 13 -3.52 8.70 -40.77
CA LEU A 13 -2.83 9.89 -41.27
C LEU A 13 -1.84 10.42 -40.21
N VAL A 14 -0.56 10.35 -40.55
CA VAL A 14 0.58 11.02 -39.90
C VAL A 14 0.82 12.35 -40.65
N ALA A 15 0.94 13.47 -39.93
CA ALA A 15 1.70 14.66 -40.37
C ALA A 15 2.00 15.61 -39.19
N THR A 16 3.19 15.56 -38.60
CA THR A 16 4.28 16.57 -38.68
C THR A 16 3.88 18.04 -38.46
N ILE A 17 4.40 18.64 -37.37
CA ILE A 17 4.70 20.08 -37.29
C ILE A 17 6.15 20.24 -36.77
N LEU A 18 7.01 20.79 -37.64
CA LEU A 18 8.39 21.23 -37.38
C LEU A 18 8.42 22.74 -37.12
N PHE A 19 9.22 23.12 -36.12
CA PHE A 19 10.08 24.31 -35.98
C PHE A 19 9.64 25.67 -36.56
N ALA A 20 9.52 26.65 -35.65
CA ALA A 20 9.85 28.04 -35.93
C ALA A 20 10.94 28.50 -34.94
N GLY A 21 12.13 28.79 -35.47
CA GLY A 21 13.24 29.38 -34.72
C GLY A 21 13.13 30.89 -34.58
N CYS A 22 13.73 31.43 -33.54
CA CYS A 22 14.16 32.82 -33.47
C CYS A 22 15.64 32.86 -33.06
N ILE A 23 16.45 33.37 -33.98
CA ILE A 23 17.88 33.59 -33.86
C ILE A 23 18.09 34.95 -33.18
N SER A 24 18.97 35.04 -32.20
CA SER A 24 19.57 36.29 -31.73
C SER A 24 21.11 36.17 -31.71
N PRO A 25 21.84 37.27 -32.00
CA PRO A 25 23.27 37.23 -32.33
C PRO A 25 24.19 37.17 -31.10
N PRO A 26 25.48 36.81 -31.27
CA PRO A 26 26.40 36.65 -30.16
C PRO A 26 27.00 38.00 -29.74
N SER A 27 27.01 38.28 -28.44
CA SER A 27 27.80 39.35 -27.84
C SER A 27 28.40 38.88 -26.52
N GLY A 28 29.69 39.16 -26.34
CA GLY A 28 30.34 39.13 -25.04
C GLY A 28 31.10 37.83 -24.74
N SER A 29 32.38 37.81 -25.11
CA SER A 29 33.37 36.93 -24.48
C SER A 29 33.68 37.50 -23.09
N GLU A 30 33.06 36.95 -22.06
CA GLU A 30 33.53 37.10 -20.68
C GLU A 30 34.20 35.78 -20.26
N LEU A 31 35.43 35.91 -19.74
CA LEU A 31 36.18 34.84 -19.12
C LEU A 31 35.41 34.34 -17.88
N VAL A 32 34.67 33.25 -18.04
CA VAL A 32 34.09 32.51 -16.92
C VAL A 32 35.23 31.82 -16.19
N THR A 33 35.52 32.30 -15.00
CA THR A 33 36.41 31.62 -14.04
C THR A 33 35.70 30.34 -13.61
N PRO A 34 36.36 29.17 -13.57
CA PRO A 34 35.72 27.94 -13.11
C PRO A 34 35.31 28.11 -11.65
N THR A 35 34.02 28.34 -11.41
CA THR A 35 33.42 28.23 -10.09
C THR A 35 33.57 26.79 -9.66
N ALA A 36 34.38 26.55 -8.63
CA ALA A 36 34.50 25.23 -8.02
C ALA A 36 33.10 24.79 -7.58
N THR A 37 32.64 23.67 -8.13
CA THR A 37 31.46 22.96 -7.64
C THR A 37 31.68 22.72 -6.15
N PRO A 38 30.80 23.21 -5.26
CA PRO A 38 30.91 22.89 -3.85
C PRO A 38 30.89 21.37 -3.72
N ALA A 39 31.88 20.83 -3.02
CA ALA A 39 31.90 19.41 -2.69
C ALA A 39 30.57 19.07 -2.02
N VAL A 40 29.81 18.17 -2.62
CA VAL A 40 28.64 17.53 -1.98
C VAL A 40 29.19 16.92 -0.71
N THR A 41 28.91 17.58 0.40
CA THR A 41 29.26 17.08 1.72
C THR A 41 28.33 15.89 1.88
N ALA A 42 28.90 14.67 1.92
CA ALA A 42 28.10 13.47 2.13
C ALA A 42 27.18 13.73 3.31
N SER A 43 25.86 13.61 3.08
CA SER A 43 24.90 13.63 4.17
C SER A 43 25.38 12.61 5.20
N PRO A 44 25.42 12.95 6.51
CA PRO A 44 25.86 12.00 7.52
C PRO A 44 25.10 10.69 7.31
N GLU A 45 25.86 9.61 7.10
CA GLU A 45 25.34 8.26 6.92
C GLU A 45 24.42 7.97 8.11
N GLU A 46 23.11 7.83 7.85
CA GLU A 46 22.14 7.59 8.90
C GLU A 46 22.48 6.28 9.62
N ALA A 47 22.35 6.28 10.95
CA ALA A 47 22.68 5.11 11.74
C ALA A 47 21.77 3.92 11.38
N ALA A 48 22.35 2.73 11.37
CA ALA A 48 21.60 1.49 11.21
C ALA A 48 20.54 1.35 12.30
N VAL A 49 19.38 0.79 11.94
CA VAL A 49 18.23 0.66 12.84
C VAL A 49 18.05 -0.79 13.32
N PRO A 50 17.53 -1.01 14.55
CA PRO A 50 17.27 -2.36 15.05
C PRO A 50 16.17 -3.08 14.27
N VAL A 51 16.35 -4.39 14.02
CA VAL A 51 15.36 -5.26 13.36
C VAL A 51 14.01 -5.24 14.07
N ASP A 52 13.98 -5.31 15.40
CA ASP A 52 12.73 -5.33 16.18
C ASP A 52 11.88 -4.08 15.91
N SER A 53 12.51 -2.91 15.88
CA SER A 53 11.82 -1.64 15.58
C SER A 53 11.29 -1.61 14.14
N ALA A 54 12.00 -2.21 13.18
CA ALA A 54 11.54 -2.31 11.80
C ALA A 54 10.35 -3.27 11.68
N ILE A 55 10.35 -4.40 12.40
CA ILE A 55 9.20 -5.31 12.46
C ILE A 55 7.99 -4.61 13.06
N THR A 56 8.15 -3.91 14.19
CA THR A 56 7.06 -3.13 14.81
C THR A 56 6.51 -2.08 13.85
N LEU A 57 7.39 -1.36 13.13
CA LEU A 57 6.98 -0.38 12.13
C LEU A 57 6.19 -0.99 10.98
N GLY A 58 6.64 -2.14 10.45
CA GLY A 58 5.93 -2.83 9.39
C GLY A 58 4.56 -3.34 9.83
N ARG A 59 4.45 -3.89 11.04
CA ARG A 59 3.15 -4.31 11.60
C ARG A 59 2.21 -3.12 11.78
N MET A 60 2.75 -2.00 12.28
CA MET A 60 2.00 -0.76 12.44
C MET A 60 1.47 -0.27 11.09
N HIS A 61 2.24 -0.44 10.01
CA HIS A 61 1.78 -0.13 8.66
C HIS A 61 0.67 -1.06 8.19
N GLY A 62 0.85 -2.38 8.29
CA GLY A 62 -0.18 -3.35 7.91
C GLY A 62 -1.52 -3.09 8.60
N ILE A 63 -1.51 -2.93 9.93
CA ILE A 63 -2.71 -2.60 10.73
C ILE A 63 -3.41 -1.32 10.25
N MET A 64 -2.64 -0.34 9.78
CA MET A 64 -3.23 0.90 9.28
C MET A 64 -3.85 0.73 7.90
N MET A 65 -3.28 -0.12 7.04
CA MET A 65 -3.93 -0.46 5.77
C MET A 65 -5.20 -1.29 5.99
N GLU A 66 -5.20 -2.20 6.98
CA GLU A 66 -6.44 -2.85 7.45
C GLU A 66 -7.45 -1.80 7.92
N ALA A 67 -7.06 -0.81 8.73
CA ALA A 67 -7.99 0.25 9.13
C ALA A 67 -8.57 1.04 7.93
N ILE A 68 -7.76 1.35 6.92
CA ILE A 68 -8.24 2.03 5.70
C ILE A 68 -9.30 1.18 5.00
N GLU A 69 -9.01 -0.11 4.83
CA GLU A 69 -9.88 -1.08 4.19
C GLU A 69 -11.24 -1.17 4.92
N GLU A 70 -11.24 -1.41 6.24
CA GLU A 70 -12.43 -1.46 7.09
C GLU A 70 -13.30 -0.17 6.99
N ALA A 71 -12.64 0.99 6.90
CA ALA A 71 -13.33 2.27 6.74
C ALA A 71 -14.04 2.40 5.37
N LEU A 72 -13.47 1.82 4.31
CA LEU A 72 -14.06 1.80 2.98
C LEU A 72 -15.12 0.69 2.84
N ALA A 73 -14.92 -0.46 3.50
CA ALA A 73 -15.85 -1.58 3.53
C ALA A 73 -17.17 -1.21 4.24
N TYR A 74 -17.10 -0.44 5.33
CA TYR A 74 -18.27 -0.02 6.12
C TYR A 74 -19.48 0.46 5.29
N PRO A 75 -19.35 1.51 4.44
CA PRO A 75 -20.45 2.01 3.65
C PRO A 75 -20.90 1.07 2.52
N VAL A 76 -20.01 0.20 2.02
CA VAL A 76 -20.28 -0.75 0.94
C VAL A 76 -21.09 -1.94 1.47
N LEU A 77 -20.70 -2.47 2.62
CA LEU A 77 -21.36 -3.60 3.29
C LEU A 77 -22.59 -3.16 4.07
N ASN A 78 -22.61 -1.91 4.55
CA ASN A 78 -23.62 -1.39 5.46
C ASN A 78 -23.69 -2.22 6.77
N GLU A 79 -22.52 -2.60 7.28
CA GLU A 79 -22.36 -3.41 8.49
C GLU A 79 -21.58 -2.63 9.55
N THR A 80 -22.18 -2.42 10.73
CA THR A 80 -21.53 -1.64 11.80
C THR A 80 -20.30 -2.34 12.41
N GLU A 81 -20.05 -3.59 12.04
CA GLU A 81 -18.87 -4.37 12.45
C GLU A 81 -17.60 -3.75 11.85
N GLU A 82 -17.57 -3.50 10.54
CA GLU A 82 -16.48 -2.79 9.84
C GLU A 82 -16.04 -1.48 10.53
N LYS A 83 -17.01 -0.66 10.97
CA LYS A 83 -16.70 0.59 11.71
C LYS A 83 -16.06 0.29 13.08
N SER A 84 -16.53 -0.75 13.76
CA SER A 84 -15.96 -1.18 15.05
C SER A 84 -14.56 -1.77 14.87
N ASP A 85 -14.32 -2.46 13.76
CA ASP A 85 -13.04 -3.06 13.44
C ASP A 85 -12.03 -2.00 13.02
N PHE A 86 -12.43 -1.01 12.23
CA PHE A 86 -11.69 0.25 12.03
C PHE A 86 -11.22 0.88 13.35
N GLU A 87 -12.14 1.12 14.30
CA GLU A 87 -11.81 1.70 15.61
C GLU A 87 -10.83 0.81 16.41
N THR A 88 -10.96 -0.52 16.27
CA THR A 88 -10.05 -1.49 16.88
C THR A 88 -8.65 -1.40 16.28
N ARG A 89 -8.54 -1.31 14.95
CA ARG A 89 -7.26 -1.16 14.25
C ARG A 89 -6.55 0.16 14.59
N LEU A 90 -7.29 1.26 14.74
CA LEU A 90 -6.71 2.53 15.23
C LEU A 90 -6.11 2.38 16.64
N ALA A 91 -6.78 1.65 17.54
CA ALA A 91 -6.27 1.40 18.87
C ALA A 91 -4.97 0.55 18.84
N GLU A 92 -4.93 -0.47 17.98
CA GLU A 92 -3.75 -1.31 17.76
C GLU A 92 -2.58 -0.50 17.15
N PHE A 93 -2.85 0.35 16.17
CA PHE A 93 -1.88 1.27 15.58
C PHE A 93 -1.22 2.13 16.66
N HIS A 94 -1.99 2.72 17.57
CA HIS A 94 -1.45 3.54 18.66
C HIS A 94 -0.55 2.75 19.63
N VAL A 95 -0.90 1.50 19.94
CA VAL A 95 -0.05 0.62 20.76
C VAL A 95 1.28 0.34 20.05
N LEU A 96 1.25 0.08 18.74
CA LEU A 96 2.45 -0.17 17.96
C LEU A 96 3.29 1.10 17.76
N ALA A 97 2.66 2.27 17.62
CA ALA A 97 3.33 3.57 17.53
C ALA A 97 4.12 3.90 18.80
N ASP A 98 3.51 3.69 19.97
CA ASP A 98 4.20 3.87 21.27
C ASP A 98 5.38 2.90 21.41
N ARG A 99 5.18 1.64 21.00
CA ARG A 99 6.22 0.62 21.01
C ARG A 99 7.38 0.98 20.06
N PHE A 100 7.07 1.39 18.84
CA PHE A 100 8.05 1.81 17.84
C PHE A 100 8.88 2.98 18.36
N ALA A 101 8.24 3.99 18.98
CA ALA A 101 8.95 5.14 19.50
C ALA A 101 10.03 4.78 20.55
N VAL A 102 9.75 3.74 21.36
CA VAL A 102 10.70 3.20 22.34
C VAL A 102 11.79 2.36 21.66
N GLU A 103 11.41 1.41 20.79
CA GLU A 103 12.36 0.48 20.15
C GLU A 103 13.31 1.20 19.17
N ALA A 104 12.84 2.24 18.49
CA ALA A 104 13.62 3.10 17.62
C ALA A 104 14.40 4.18 18.39
N ALA A 105 14.27 4.25 19.72
CA ALA A 105 14.89 5.25 20.59
C ALA A 105 14.71 6.69 20.06
N LEU A 106 13.47 7.08 19.74
CA LEU A 106 13.18 8.39 19.12
C LEU A 106 13.43 9.58 20.06
N ASP A 107 13.60 9.33 21.37
CA ASP A 107 14.00 10.35 22.34
C ASP A 107 15.50 10.68 22.31
N GLU A 108 16.32 9.82 21.71
CA GLU A 108 17.76 10.03 21.59
C GLU A 108 18.09 11.09 20.52
N PRO A 109 19.00 12.06 20.80
CA PRO A 109 19.35 13.12 19.85
C PRO A 109 19.88 12.62 18.50
N GLY A 110 20.45 11.41 18.47
CA GLY A 110 20.93 10.78 17.24
C GLY A 110 19.82 10.40 16.25
N ASN A 111 18.58 10.27 16.74
CA ASN A 111 17.42 9.82 15.95
C ASN A 111 16.43 10.96 15.65
N ALA A 112 16.86 12.21 15.78
CA ALA A 112 15.98 13.38 15.59
C ALA A 112 15.31 13.42 14.20
N GLY A 113 16.02 13.01 13.13
CA GLY A 113 15.45 12.95 11.78
C GLY A 113 14.39 11.85 11.64
N THR A 114 14.64 10.67 12.19
CA THR A 114 13.65 9.57 12.25
C THR A 114 12.41 10.00 13.04
N ARG A 115 12.61 10.69 14.17
CA ARG A 115 11.51 11.24 14.97
C ARG A 115 10.69 12.25 14.18
N GLU A 116 11.33 13.20 13.50
CA GLU A 116 10.62 14.23 12.72
C GLU A 116 9.75 13.58 11.63
N ALA A 117 10.29 12.59 10.90
CA ALA A 117 9.53 11.85 9.90
C ALA A 117 8.38 11.05 10.53
N PHE A 118 8.60 10.41 11.69
CA PHE A 118 7.55 9.68 12.39
C PHE A 118 6.45 10.60 12.94
N ASP A 119 6.81 11.75 13.50
CA ASP A 119 5.86 12.77 13.96
C ASP A 119 5.01 13.30 12.78
N SER A 120 5.58 13.38 11.56
CA SER A 120 4.85 13.70 10.32
C SER A 120 3.81 12.64 9.97
N VAL A 121 4.18 11.35 10.03
CA VAL A 121 3.24 10.23 9.83
C VAL A 121 2.10 10.28 10.85
N LEU A 122 2.39 10.53 12.13
CA LEU A 122 1.36 10.64 13.17
C LEU A 122 0.42 11.84 12.96
N ALA A 123 0.94 12.95 12.42
CA ALA A 123 0.10 14.10 12.05
C ALA A 123 -0.86 13.73 10.91
N ARG A 124 -0.37 13.05 9.86
CA ARG A 124 -1.20 12.55 8.76
C ARG A 124 -2.23 11.52 9.21
N HIS A 125 -1.86 10.63 10.13
CA HIS A 125 -2.81 9.71 10.76
C HIS A 125 -3.96 10.48 11.43
N GLY A 126 -3.67 11.56 12.17
CA GLY A 126 -4.71 12.37 12.79
C GLY A 126 -5.67 13.02 11.78
N GLU A 127 -5.14 13.51 10.66
CA GLU A 127 -5.93 14.07 9.55
C GLU A 127 -6.82 13.00 8.91
N PHE A 128 -6.26 11.79 8.68
CA PHE A 128 -7.00 10.63 8.18
C PHE A 128 -8.15 10.23 9.10
N VAL A 129 -7.94 10.15 10.41
CA VAL A 129 -9.01 9.78 11.36
C VAL A 129 -10.13 10.81 11.36
N GLU A 130 -9.81 12.12 11.32
CA GLU A 130 -10.84 13.17 11.19
C GLU A 130 -11.62 13.07 9.87
N ALA A 131 -10.96 12.69 8.78
CA ALA A 131 -11.60 12.48 7.48
C ALA A 131 -12.53 11.26 7.49
N ALA A 132 -12.10 10.13 8.07
CA ALA A 132 -12.92 8.94 8.26
C ALA A 132 -14.18 9.24 9.09
N ASP A 133 -14.03 9.93 10.23
CA ASP A 133 -15.16 10.35 11.06
C ASP A 133 -16.16 11.22 10.29
N THR A 134 -15.65 12.17 9.50
CA THR A 134 -16.48 13.04 8.66
C THR A 134 -17.22 12.24 7.60
N PHE A 135 -16.54 11.30 6.96
CA PHE A 135 -17.10 10.39 5.96
C PHE A 135 -18.21 9.51 6.55
N PHE A 136 -17.98 8.89 7.71
CA PHE A 136 -18.99 8.09 8.40
C PHE A 136 -20.22 8.90 8.79
N ILE A 137 -20.03 10.11 9.33
CA ILE A 137 -21.17 11.00 9.69
C ILE A 137 -21.98 11.37 8.44
N ALA A 138 -21.31 11.65 7.32
CA ALA A 138 -21.97 11.97 6.06
C ALA A 138 -22.80 10.77 5.56
N TYR A 139 -22.21 9.57 5.55
CA TYR A 139 -22.89 8.33 5.20
C TYR A 139 -24.07 8.03 6.12
N GLU A 140 -23.89 8.05 7.44
CA GLU A 140 -24.92 7.72 8.43
C GLU A 140 -26.11 8.69 8.44
N THR A 141 -25.95 9.89 7.88
CA THR A 141 -27.02 10.91 7.82
C THR A 141 -28.20 10.44 6.97
N ASP A 142 -27.95 9.77 5.85
CA ASP A 142 -28.98 9.29 4.93
C ASP A 142 -28.73 7.90 4.33
N TRP A 143 -27.72 7.19 4.85
CA TRP A 143 -27.29 5.85 4.42
C TRP A 143 -26.99 5.79 2.92
N THR A 144 -26.37 6.84 2.41
CA THR A 144 -26.05 6.98 0.99
C THR A 144 -24.60 7.43 0.86
N VAL A 145 -23.82 6.65 0.12
CA VAL A 145 -22.47 7.05 -0.29
C VAL A 145 -22.58 8.19 -1.30
N ARG A 146 -21.84 9.28 -1.06
CA ARG A 146 -21.72 10.38 -2.01
C ARG A 146 -20.30 10.48 -2.50
N THR A 147 -20.14 10.62 -3.81
CA THR A 147 -18.82 10.73 -4.45
C THR A 147 -18.00 11.87 -3.84
N GLU A 148 -18.61 13.02 -3.53
CA GLU A 148 -17.89 14.14 -2.92
C GLU A 148 -17.31 13.83 -1.53
N ASP A 149 -18.00 12.99 -0.75
CA ASP A 149 -17.57 12.62 0.60
C ASP A 149 -16.46 11.56 0.53
N VAL A 150 -16.59 10.58 -0.38
CA VAL A 150 -15.54 9.57 -0.66
C VAL A 150 -14.28 10.25 -1.19
N THR A 151 -14.38 11.14 -2.18
CA THR A 151 -13.21 11.84 -2.75
C THR A 151 -12.43 12.63 -1.69
N VAL A 152 -13.11 13.22 -0.70
CA VAL A 152 -12.42 13.91 0.40
C VAL A 152 -11.68 12.91 1.29
N PHE A 153 -12.27 11.75 1.53
CA PHE A 153 -11.65 10.69 2.32
C PHE A 153 -10.43 10.08 1.61
N GLU A 154 -10.55 9.74 0.31
CA GLU A 154 -9.45 9.22 -0.52
C GLU A 154 -8.25 10.15 -0.55
N VAL A 155 -8.47 11.45 -0.73
CA VAL A 155 -7.37 12.45 -0.69
C VAL A 155 -6.62 12.41 0.65
N SER A 156 -7.30 12.04 1.74
CA SER A 156 -6.66 11.88 3.04
C SER A 156 -5.94 10.54 3.18
N ILE A 157 -6.45 9.47 2.57
CA ILE A 157 -5.77 8.17 2.49
C ILE A 157 -4.49 8.33 1.70
N ASP A 158 -4.56 8.87 0.48
CA ASP A 158 -3.43 9.21 -0.39
C ASP A 158 -2.34 10.01 0.34
N ALA A 159 -2.75 11.06 1.07
CA ALA A 159 -1.83 11.92 1.80
C ALA A 159 -1.12 11.17 2.94
N PHE A 160 -1.81 10.23 3.56
CA PHE A 160 -1.27 9.39 4.62
C PHE A 160 -0.32 8.31 4.06
N THR A 161 -0.76 7.53 3.08
CA THR A 161 0.02 6.44 2.45
C THR A 161 1.27 6.99 1.74
N SER A 162 1.16 8.16 1.09
CA SER A 162 2.30 8.87 0.48
C SER A 162 3.37 9.32 1.48
N GLU A 163 3.04 9.47 2.76
CA GLU A 163 4.01 9.78 3.81
C GLU A 163 4.55 8.48 4.45
N PHE A 164 3.64 7.56 4.80
CA PHE A 164 3.97 6.37 5.59
C PHE A 164 4.70 5.28 4.77
N GLY A 165 4.32 5.10 3.50
CA GLY A 165 4.99 4.23 2.52
C GLY A 165 6.48 4.50 2.43
N PRO A 166 6.88 5.70 1.98
CA PRO A 166 8.28 6.10 1.89
C PRO A 166 8.99 6.06 3.25
N PHE A 167 8.35 6.47 4.34
CA PHE A 167 8.96 6.40 5.68
C PHE A 167 9.32 4.95 6.05
N THR A 168 8.37 4.02 5.91
CA THR A 168 8.56 2.60 6.23
C THR A 168 9.66 1.98 5.38
N LYS A 169 9.62 2.23 4.06
CA LYS A 169 10.63 1.72 3.14
C LYS A 169 12.03 2.23 3.49
N ASN A 170 12.17 3.54 3.70
CA ASN A 170 13.46 4.14 4.07
C ASN A 170 13.98 3.63 5.42
N TYR A 171 13.08 3.32 6.36
CA TYR A 171 13.45 2.72 7.64
C TYR A 171 13.95 1.28 7.46
N PHE A 172 13.29 0.47 6.63
CA PHE A 172 13.71 -0.90 6.33
C PHE A 172 15.08 -0.94 5.63
N ASP A 173 15.32 -0.01 4.69
CA ASP A 173 16.59 0.12 3.97
C ASP A 173 17.78 0.45 4.89
N ARG A 174 17.53 0.84 6.15
CA ARG A 174 18.56 1.14 7.17
C ARG A 174 18.84 -0.02 8.12
N VAL A 175 18.10 -1.12 8.04
CA VAL A 175 18.41 -2.32 8.84
C VAL A 175 19.77 -2.85 8.38
N SER A 176 20.70 -3.08 9.31
CA SER A 176 22.06 -3.42 8.90
C SER A 176 22.13 -4.82 8.27
N GLU A 177 22.94 -4.98 7.23
CA GLU A 177 23.19 -6.30 6.63
C GLU A 177 23.76 -7.29 7.66
N ALA A 178 24.51 -6.82 8.67
CA ALA A 178 25.00 -7.69 9.75
C ALA A 178 23.86 -8.25 10.62
N ASP A 179 22.76 -7.50 10.79
CA ASP A 179 21.57 -7.97 11.51
C ASP A 179 20.67 -8.88 10.64
N LEU A 180 20.88 -8.86 9.31
CA LEU A 180 20.16 -9.69 8.34
C LEU A 180 20.92 -11.00 7.98
N ASP A 181 22.25 -10.99 7.96
CA ASP A 181 23.10 -12.09 7.45
C ASP A 181 23.06 -13.34 8.35
N ASP A 182 22.93 -13.17 9.68
CA ASP A 182 22.77 -14.29 10.62
C ASP A 182 21.30 -14.75 10.78
N LYS A 183 20.33 -14.05 10.17
CA LYS A 183 18.89 -14.27 10.35
C LYS A 183 18.10 -14.08 9.06
N ASP A 184 18.20 -15.04 8.13
CA ASP A 184 17.30 -15.12 6.95
C ASP A 184 15.81 -14.88 7.32
N HIS A 185 15.41 -15.22 8.54
CA HIS A 185 14.12 -14.92 9.17
C HIS A 185 13.73 -13.43 9.17
N ALA A 186 14.65 -12.53 9.54
CA ALA A 186 14.39 -11.09 9.61
C ALA A 186 14.14 -10.50 8.23
N ARG A 187 14.95 -10.91 7.24
CA ARG A 187 14.77 -10.51 5.85
C ARG A 187 13.42 -11.01 5.32
N SER A 188 13.07 -12.26 5.62
CA SER A 188 11.76 -12.82 5.28
C SER A 188 10.59 -12.09 5.96
N ALA A 189 10.71 -11.75 7.24
CA ALA A 189 9.68 -10.99 7.95
C ALA A 189 9.46 -9.60 7.35
N LEU A 190 10.55 -8.86 7.05
CA LEU A 190 10.45 -7.53 6.42
C LEU A 190 9.90 -7.60 4.98
N ALA A 191 10.26 -8.65 4.23
CA ALA A 191 9.68 -8.90 2.91
C ALA A 191 8.17 -9.15 3.00
N LEU A 192 7.74 -9.96 3.97
CA LEU A 192 6.32 -10.18 4.23
C LEU A 192 5.64 -8.86 4.61
N LEU A 193 6.10 -8.16 5.65
CA LEU A 193 5.50 -6.88 6.04
C LEU A 193 5.35 -5.86 4.88
N SER A 194 6.27 -5.87 3.91
CA SER A 194 6.15 -5.06 2.69
C SER A 194 5.07 -5.58 1.75
N MET A 195 5.03 -6.90 1.50
CA MET A 195 3.97 -7.55 0.72
C MET A 195 2.58 -7.34 1.33
N HIS A 196 2.46 -7.35 2.67
CA HIS A 196 1.19 -7.11 3.35
C HIS A 196 0.65 -5.71 3.04
N ARG A 197 1.50 -4.68 3.17
CA ARG A 197 1.12 -3.32 2.78
C ARG A 197 0.66 -3.28 1.33
N ASP A 198 1.46 -3.82 0.41
CA ASP A 198 1.18 -3.71 -1.03
C ASP A 198 -0.13 -4.39 -1.43
N ILE A 199 -0.49 -5.51 -0.79
CA ILE A 199 -1.76 -6.19 -1.08
C ILE A 199 -2.96 -5.47 -0.48
N MET A 200 -2.82 -4.88 0.71
CA MET A 200 -3.89 -4.10 1.34
C MET A 200 -4.12 -2.76 0.62
N GLU A 201 -3.06 -2.11 0.12
CA GLU A 201 -3.20 -0.99 -0.84
C GLU A 201 -4.02 -1.45 -2.06
N GLY A 202 -3.76 -2.65 -2.59
CA GLY A 202 -4.61 -3.19 -3.66
C GLY A 202 -6.09 -3.30 -3.24
N ILE A 203 -6.37 -3.87 -2.07
CA ILE A 203 -7.75 -4.05 -1.58
C ILE A 203 -8.47 -2.70 -1.41
N GLU A 204 -7.77 -1.68 -0.93
CA GLU A 204 -8.25 -0.28 -0.92
C GLU A 204 -8.70 0.16 -2.31
N GLU A 205 -7.87 0.02 -3.35
CA GLU A 205 -8.22 0.38 -4.73
C GLU A 205 -9.49 -0.35 -5.23
N ALA A 206 -9.72 -1.58 -4.77
CA ALA A 206 -10.92 -2.34 -5.14
C ALA A 206 -12.20 -1.68 -4.58
N PHE A 207 -12.14 -1.20 -3.33
CA PHE A 207 -13.23 -0.44 -2.73
C PHE A 207 -13.35 0.96 -3.34
N GLY A 208 -12.25 1.66 -3.54
CA GLY A 208 -12.19 2.96 -4.21
C GLY A 208 -12.87 2.93 -5.58
N TYR A 209 -12.59 1.90 -6.38
CA TYR A 209 -13.25 1.69 -7.68
C TYR A 209 -14.78 1.63 -7.57
N VAL A 210 -15.34 0.86 -6.63
CA VAL A 210 -16.81 0.68 -6.55
C VAL A 210 -17.51 1.86 -5.88
N LEU A 211 -16.77 2.66 -5.09
CA LEU A 211 -17.27 3.87 -4.45
C LEU A 211 -17.23 5.09 -5.38
N LEU A 212 -16.20 5.21 -6.22
CA LEU A 212 -15.96 6.36 -7.10
C LEU A 212 -16.29 6.10 -8.57
N GLY A 213 -16.22 4.85 -9.02
CA GLY A 213 -16.31 4.48 -10.43
C GLY A 213 -15.13 4.91 -11.28
N ASP A 214 -13.97 5.15 -10.67
CA ASP A 214 -12.76 5.53 -11.39
C ASP A 214 -12.00 4.29 -11.90
N SER A 215 -11.93 4.12 -13.21
CA SER A 215 -11.24 2.97 -13.81
C SER A 215 -9.75 2.88 -13.48
N GLU A 216 -9.12 3.99 -13.07
CA GLU A 216 -7.71 3.98 -12.64
C GLU A 216 -7.50 3.07 -11.42
N GLU A 217 -8.37 3.19 -10.40
CA GLU A 217 -8.40 2.35 -9.19
C GLU A 217 -8.48 0.85 -9.54
N LYS A 218 -9.36 0.47 -10.47
CA LYS A 218 -9.47 -0.93 -10.94
C LYS A 218 -8.19 -1.41 -11.59
N ASP A 219 -7.55 -0.57 -12.41
CA ASP A 219 -6.28 -0.91 -13.06
C ASP A 219 -5.16 -1.02 -12.01
N GLU A 220 -5.15 -0.16 -10.99
CA GLU A 220 -4.20 -0.18 -9.87
C GLU A 220 -4.37 -1.42 -9.00
N PHE A 221 -5.61 -1.83 -8.67
CA PHE A 221 -5.89 -3.11 -8.01
C PHE A 221 -5.20 -4.29 -8.71
N PHE A 222 -5.43 -4.45 -10.03
CA PHE A 222 -4.84 -5.57 -10.77
C PHE A 222 -3.32 -5.45 -10.92
N GLN A 223 -2.78 -4.23 -10.94
CA GLN A 223 -1.33 -4.02 -10.92
C GLN A 223 -0.74 -4.44 -9.57
N LYS A 224 -1.36 -4.09 -8.45
CA LYS A 224 -0.95 -4.50 -7.10
C LYS A 224 -1.02 -6.02 -6.93
N MET A 225 -2.03 -6.68 -7.48
CA MET A 225 -2.10 -8.15 -7.49
C MET A 225 -0.88 -8.75 -8.20
N GLN A 226 -0.52 -8.24 -9.38
CA GLN A 226 0.65 -8.69 -10.13
C GLN A 226 1.96 -8.43 -9.38
N ASP A 227 2.11 -7.24 -8.80
CA ASP A 227 3.29 -6.87 -8.02
C ASP A 227 3.45 -7.79 -6.80
N PHE A 228 2.34 -8.11 -6.13
CA PHE A 228 2.31 -9.08 -5.04
C PHE A 228 2.72 -10.50 -5.50
N GLU A 229 2.29 -10.95 -6.67
CA GLU A 229 2.69 -12.25 -7.23
C GLU A 229 4.19 -12.33 -7.50
N VAL A 230 4.75 -11.23 -8.03
CA VAL A 230 6.20 -11.11 -8.26
C VAL A 230 6.96 -11.15 -6.93
N ALA A 231 6.49 -10.41 -5.92
CA ALA A 231 7.09 -10.41 -4.59
C ALA A 231 6.98 -11.78 -3.90
N GLY A 232 5.82 -12.43 -4.00
CA GLY A 232 5.59 -13.78 -3.47
C GLY A 232 6.46 -14.83 -4.14
N SER A 233 6.62 -14.75 -5.46
CA SER A 233 7.54 -15.63 -6.20
C SER A 233 8.98 -15.46 -5.71
N ALA A 234 9.43 -14.22 -5.50
CA ALA A 234 10.75 -13.94 -4.93
C ALA A 234 10.91 -14.47 -3.49
N PHE A 235 9.84 -14.43 -2.70
CA PHE A 235 9.81 -14.97 -1.35
C PHE A 235 9.96 -16.51 -1.35
N VAL A 236 9.21 -17.21 -2.22
CA VAL A 236 9.30 -18.69 -2.37
C VAL A 236 10.67 -19.13 -2.87
N ASP A 237 11.23 -18.40 -3.84
CA ASP A 237 12.54 -18.72 -4.42
C ASP A 237 13.71 -18.36 -3.48
N SER A 238 13.42 -17.79 -2.30
CA SER A 238 14.44 -17.45 -1.32
C SER A 238 15.15 -18.69 -0.76
N ALA A 239 16.44 -18.54 -0.45
CA ALA A 239 17.21 -19.58 0.23
C ALA A 239 16.62 -19.95 1.61
N TYR A 240 15.82 -19.05 2.18
CA TYR A 240 15.11 -19.26 3.44
C TYR A 240 14.06 -20.36 3.32
N LEU A 241 13.11 -20.24 2.38
CA LEU A 241 12.04 -21.25 2.21
C LEU A 241 12.55 -22.55 1.60
N ALA A 242 13.72 -22.55 0.94
CA ALA A 242 14.36 -23.76 0.44
C ALA A 242 14.88 -24.72 1.55
N LYS A 243 14.95 -24.27 2.81
CA LYS A 243 15.44 -25.09 3.93
C LYS A 243 14.39 -26.14 4.35
N PRO A 244 14.75 -27.42 4.53
CA PRO A 244 13.80 -28.47 4.90
C PRO A 244 12.97 -28.18 6.17
N GLU A 245 13.57 -27.51 7.16
CA GLU A 245 12.94 -27.09 8.41
C GLU A 245 11.85 -26.00 8.24
N ASN A 246 11.75 -25.40 7.05
CA ASN A 246 10.77 -24.37 6.70
C ASN A 246 9.65 -24.90 5.78
N SER A 247 9.51 -26.23 5.66
CA SER A 247 8.44 -26.83 4.86
C SER A 247 7.02 -26.51 5.33
N GLU A 248 6.82 -26.26 6.64
CA GLU A 248 5.53 -25.80 7.17
C GLU A 248 5.23 -24.37 6.71
N LEU A 249 6.22 -23.47 6.71
CA LEU A 249 6.07 -22.10 6.20
C LEU A 249 5.67 -22.06 4.73
N LEU A 250 6.17 -23.01 3.93
CA LEU A 250 5.76 -23.12 2.53
C LEU A 250 4.27 -23.44 2.41
N ASN A 251 3.70 -24.27 3.30
CA ASN A 251 2.26 -24.56 3.30
C ASN A 251 1.44 -23.34 3.72
N SER A 252 1.89 -22.59 4.72
CA SER A 252 1.25 -21.35 5.16
C SER A 252 1.29 -20.29 4.05
N TYR A 253 2.42 -20.16 3.34
CA TYR A 253 2.54 -19.34 2.13
C TYR A 253 1.56 -19.78 1.03
N MET A 254 1.47 -21.08 0.75
CA MET A 254 0.51 -21.58 -0.26
C MET A 254 -0.94 -21.27 0.14
N THR A 255 -1.26 -21.34 1.43
CA THR A 255 -2.59 -20.98 1.94
C THR A 255 -2.90 -19.49 1.74
N MET A 256 -1.92 -18.62 2.00
CA MET A 256 -2.03 -17.18 1.74
C MET A 256 -2.23 -16.88 0.25
N MET A 257 -1.47 -17.52 -0.65
CA MET A 257 -1.65 -17.35 -2.10
C MET A 257 -3.00 -17.86 -2.59
N ASP A 258 -3.45 -19.02 -2.08
CA ASP A 258 -4.78 -19.55 -2.40
C ASP A 258 -5.91 -18.62 -1.92
N ALA A 259 -5.72 -17.90 -0.81
CA ALA A 259 -6.68 -16.89 -0.33
C ALA A 259 -6.65 -15.63 -1.21
N ARG A 260 -5.46 -15.14 -1.56
CA ARG A 260 -5.29 -14.00 -2.50
C ARG A 260 -5.98 -14.27 -3.83
N ASP A 261 -5.84 -15.47 -4.40
CA ASP A 261 -6.48 -15.81 -5.68
C ASP A 261 -8.01 -15.84 -5.58
N ARG A 262 -8.56 -16.26 -4.44
CA ARG A 262 -10.01 -16.20 -4.21
C ARG A 262 -10.49 -14.76 -4.02
N MET A 263 -9.72 -13.94 -3.30
CA MET A 263 -10.00 -12.51 -3.14
C MET A 263 -10.01 -11.79 -4.50
N GLU A 264 -9.04 -12.05 -5.37
CA GLU A 264 -9.00 -11.45 -6.72
C GLU A 264 -10.22 -11.84 -7.58
N LEU A 265 -10.66 -13.09 -7.47
CA LEU A 265 -11.89 -13.55 -8.13
C LEU A 265 -13.14 -12.87 -7.56
N ALA A 266 -13.23 -12.72 -6.24
CA ALA A 266 -14.35 -12.03 -5.61
C ALA A 266 -14.39 -10.53 -5.94
N ALA A 267 -13.23 -9.86 -6.02
CA ALA A 267 -13.10 -8.49 -6.51
C ALA A 267 -13.61 -8.38 -7.96
N SER A 268 -13.25 -9.34 -8.81
CA SER A 268 -13.72 -9.37 -10.20
C SER A 268 -15.24 -9.49 -10.30
N ASP A 269 -15.86 -10.35 -9.48
CA ASP A 269 -17.32 -10.48 -9.41
C ASP A 269 -17.98 -9.17 -8.90
N MET A 270 -17.34 -8.50 -7.94
CA MET A 270 -17.75 -7.19 -7.44
C MET A 270 -17.70 -6.12 -8.53
N PHE A 271 -16.61 -6.05 -9.29
CA PHE A 271 -16.45 -5.11 -10.40
C PHE A 271 -17.48 -5.36 -11.51
N ASP A 272 -17.72 -6.64 -11.87
CA ASP A 272 -18.71 -7.02 -12.88
C ASP A 272 -20.14 -6.60 -12.49
N GLU A 273 -20.52 -6.70 -11.21
CA GLU A 273 -21.81 -6.22 -10.73
C GLU A 273 -21.90 -4.69 -10.78
N TYR A 274 -20.84 -4.01 -10.35
CA TYR A 274 -20.75 -2.55 -10.38
C TYR A 274 -20.88 -2.01 -11.81
N GLU A 275 -20.10 -2.52 -12.77
CA GLU A 275 -20.14 -2.07 -14.17
C GLU A 275 -21.51 -2.27 -14.83
N LYS A 276 -22.23 -3.33 -14.41
CA LYS A 276 -23.55 -3.66 -14.96
C LYS A 276 -24.67 -2.82 -14.35
N THR A 277 -24.57 -2.48 -13.08
CA THR A 277 -25.71 -1.93 -12.32
C THR A 277 -25.48 -0.53 -11.76
N GLY A 278 -24.21 -0.08 -11.70
CA GLY A 278 -23.78 1.15 -11.04
C GLY A 278 -23.73 1.05 -9.52
N ALA A 279 -23.82 -0.17 -8.96
CA ALA A 279 -23.77 -0.45 -7.53
C ALA A 279 -23.30 -1.89 -7.29
N VAL A 280 -22.88 -2.20 -6.06
CA VAL A 280 -22.59 -3.57 -5.60
C VAL A 280 -23.65 -3.97 -4.60
N SER A 281 -24.12 -5.21 -4.68
CA SER A 281 -25.02 -5.78 -3.67
C SER A 281 -24.24 -6.23 -2.45
N THR A 282 -24.83 -6.10 -1.26
CA THR A 282 -24.20 -6.54 -0.01
C THR A 282 -23.72 -7.99 -0.07
N GLY A 283 -24.42 -8.88 -0.78
CA GLY A 283 -24.01 -10.28 -0.90
C GLY A 283 -22.74 -10.50 -1.71
N ILE A 284 -22.45 -9.63 -2.70
CA ILE A 284 -21.23 -9.68 -3.49
C ILE A 284 -20.09 -8.99 -2.76
N ALA A 285 -20.34 -7.81 -2.17
CA ALA A 285 -19.36 -7.13 -1.33
C ALA A 285 -18.92 -8.01 -0.15
N MET A 286 -19.86 -8.66 0.54
CA MET A 286 -19.55 -9.59 1.64
C MET A 286 -18.75 -10.82 1.19
N ALA A 287 -18.93 -11.27 -0.07
CA ALA A 287 -18.13 -12.36 -0.60
C ALA A 287 -16.68 -11.94 -0.85
N PHE A 288 -16.45 -10.68 -1.20
CA PHE A 288 -15.12 -10.10 -1.28
C PHE A 288 -14.51 -9.96 0.11
N GLU A 289 -15.26 -9.40 1.06
CA GLU A 289 -14.82 -9.22 2.46
C GLU A 289 -14.35 -10.51 3.11
N ILE A 290 -15.14 -11.59 3.02
CA ILE A 290 -14.77 -12.91 3.56
C ILE A 290 -13.42 -13.40 3.02
N GLU A 291 -13.07 -13.06 1.78
CA GLU A 291 -11.79 -13.46 1.19
C GLU A 291 -10.66 -12.49 1.54
N VAL A 292 -10.94 -11.21 1.81
CA VAL A 292 -10.00 -10.25 2.45
C VAL A 292 -9.63 -10.76 3.84
N ASP A 293 -10.62 -11.04 4.69
CA ASP A 293 -10.47 -11.68 6.01
C ASP A 293 -9.66 -12.98 5.98
N SER A 294 -9.96 -13.84 5.00
CA SER A 294 -9.25 -15.10 4.83
C SER A 294 -7.79 -14.89 4.44
N LEU A 295 -7.52 -13.88 3.62
CA LEU A 295 -6.18 -13.50 3.21
C LEU A 295 -5.40 -12.90 4.38
N THR A 296 -5.94 -11.91 5.09
CA THR A 296 -5.27 -11.27 6.26
C THR A 296 -4.99 -12.30 7.35
N THR A 297 -5.93 -13.20 7.66
CA THR A 297 -5.72 -14.31 8.60
C THR A 297 -4.59 -15.24 8.18
N ALA A 298 -4.54 -15.63 6.90
CA ALA A 298 -3.49 -16.50 6.38
C ALA A 298 -2.12 -15.77 6.36
N TYR A 299 -2.15 -14.48 6.09
CA TYR A 299 -1.01 -13.58 6.11
C TYR A 299 -0.38 -13.52 7.50
N ASP A 300 -1.19 -13.18 8.50
CA ASP A 300 -0.77 -13.08 9.90
C ASP A 300 -0.23 -14.39 10.42
N THR A 301 -0.87 -15.51 10.05
CA THR A 301 -0.37 -16.85 10.40
C THR A 301 1.03 -17.07 9.85
N LEU A 302 1.27 -16.80 8.56
CA LEU A 302 2.59 -16.95 7.96
C LEU A 302 3.62 -16.00 8.60
N LEU A 303 3.25 -14.74 8.83
CA LEU A 303 4.12 -13.75 9.43
C LEU A 303 4.53 -14.17 10.84
N GLU A 304 3.59 -14.56 11.70
CA GLU A 304 3.88 -15.00 13.06
C GLU A 304 4.74 -16.27 13.08
N GLU A 305 4.51 -17.24 12.18
CA GLU A 305 5.39 -18.42 12.06
C GLU A 305 6.83 -18.07 11.65
N VAL A 306 7.02 -17.02 10.83
CA VAL A 306 8.34 -16.49 10.49
C VAL A 306 8.96 -15.77 11.69
N LEU A 307 8.18 -14.95 12.41
CA LEU A 307 8.61 -14.17 13.57
C LEU A 307 8.97 -15.06 14.77
N GLU A 308 8.25 -16.17 15.01
CA GLU A 308 8.54 -17.13 16.09
C GLU A 308 9.93 -17.77 15.96
N LYS A 309 10.53 -17.70 14.77
CA LYS A 309 11.85 -18.25 14.47
C LYS A 309 12.98 -17.19 14.51
N LEU A 310 12.70 -15.94 14.91
CA LEU A 310 13.68 -14.84 15.10
C LEU A 310 14.51 -14.94 16.38
#